data_AF-A0A3D5UWZ8-F1
#
_entry.id   AF-A0A3D5UWZ8-F1
#
_cell.length_a   1.000
_cell.length_b   1.000
_cell.length_c   1.000
_cell.angle_alpha   90.00
_cell.angle_beta   90.00
_cell.angle_gamma   90.00
#
_symmetry.space_group_name_H-M   'P 1'
#
loop_
_entity.id
_entity.type
_entity.pdbx_description
1 polymer ?
#
loop_
_entity_poly.entity_id
_entity_poly.type
_entity_poly.pdbx_seq_one_letter_code
_entity_poly.pdbx_strand_id
1 'polypeptide(L)' 'RVLKAGFRHGDNAPMAVIEFVDRDESAKGQDSGPVQSAEEMEDA' A
#
# COMPACT_ATOMS: atom_id res chain seq x y z
N ARG A 1 -2.45 -7.09 6.94
CA ARG A 1 -3.78 -7.65 6.62
C ARG A 1 -4.51 -6.66 5.74
N VAL A 2 -5.25 -7.15 4.74
CA VAL A 2 -6.05 -6.31 3.83
C VAL A 2 -7.50 -6.79 3.88
N LEU A 3 -8.43 -5.88 4.10
CA LEU A 3 -9.87 -6.15 4.15
C LEU A 3 -10.60 -5.29 3.13
N LYS A 4 -11.54 -5.90 2.40
CA LYS A 4 -12.36 -5.19 1.40
C LYS A 4 -13.27 -4.17 2.09
N ALA A 5 -13.31 -2.94 1.56
CA ALA A 5 -14.04 -1.81 2.14
C ALA A 5 -15.12 -1.23 1.19
N GLY A 6 -15.55 -2.02 0.20
CA GLY A 6 -16.60 -1.61 -0.75
C GLY A 6 -16.06 -0.71 -1.86
N PHE A 7 -16.87 0.27 -2.27
CA PHE A 7 -16.55 1.20 -3.36
C PHE A 7 -16.70 2.65 -2.89
N ARG A 8 -15.88 3.56 -3.44
CA ARG A 8 -15.94 5.00 -3.17
C ARG A 8 -17.20 5.62 -3.75
N HIS A 9 -17.72 6.61 -3.05
CA HIS A 9 -18.85 7.40 -3.53
C HIS A 9 -18.41 8.32 -4.69
N GLY A 10 -19.22 8.41 -5.73
CA GLY A 10 -19.01 9.30 -6.88
C GLY A 10 -18.33 8.62 -8.08
N ASP A 11 -17.30 7.81 -7.86
CA ASP A 11 -16.54 7.15 -8.94
C ASP A 11 -16.62 5.61 -8.90
N ASN A 12 -17.29 5.04 -7.88
CA ASN A 12 -17.42 3.60 -7.69
C ASN A 12 -16.06 2.87 -7.71
N ALA A 13 -14.99 3.52 -7.27
CA ALA A 13 -13.66 2.91 -7.24
C ALA A 13 -13.53 1.94 -6.05
N PRO A 14 -12.98 0.74 -6.22
CA PRO A 14 -12.86 -0.25 -5.14
C PRO A 14 -11.94 0.24 -4.03
N MET A 15 -12.34 0.04 -2.78
CA MET A 15 -11.53 0.36 -1.60
C MET A 15 -11.18 -0.87 -0.78
N ALA A 16 -10.08 -0.74 -0.05
CA ALA A 16 -9.68 -1.67 1.00
C ALA A 16 -9.09 -0.91 2.19
N VAL A 17 -9.24 -1.49 3.38
CA VAL A 17 -8.50 -1.08 4.59
C VAL A 17 -7.31 -2.01 4.74
N ILE A 18 -6.14 -1.42 4.92
CA ILE A 18 -4.89 -2.15 5.19
C ILE A 18 -4.39 -1.82 6.58
N GLU A 19 -3.96 -2.85 7.30
CA GLU A 19 -3.34 -2.75 8.61
C GLU A 19 -2.07 -3.60 8.67
N PHE A 20 -1.06 -3.14 9.42
CA PHE A 20 0.08 -3.97 9.75
C PHE A 20 -0.34 -4.96 10.85
N VAL A 21 -0.06 -6.25 10.61
CA VAL A 21 -0.21 -7.30 11.63
C VAL A 21 1.16 -7.44 12.29
N ASP A 22 1.18 -7.51 13.63
CA ASP A 22 2.41 -7.68 14.41
C ASP A 22 3.48 -6.62 14.08
N ARG A 23 3.03 -5.35 14.03
CA ARG A 23 3.89 -4.21 13.69
C ARG A 23 5.03 -4.06 14.70
N ASP A 24 6.26 -4.20 14.21
CA ASP A 24 7.48 -3.80 14.91
C ASP A 24 7.83 -2.34 14.56
N GLU A 25 7.82 -1.46 15.56
CA GLU A 25 8.13 -0.04 15.35
C GLU A 25 9.62 0.22 15.12
N SER A 26 10.49 -0.68 15.60
CA SER A 26 11.94 -0.55 15.47
C SER A 26 12.43 -0.80 14.04
N ALA A 27 11.65 -1.55 13.25
CA ALA A 27 11.93 -1.81 11.84
C ALA A 27 11.71 -0.59 10.92
N LYS A 28 11.13 0.51 11.43
CA LYS A 28 10.85 1.71 10.63
C LYS A 28 12.16 2.35 10.14
N GLY A 29 12.29 2.51 8.83
CA GLY A 29 13.45 3.16 8.21
C GLY A 29 14.66 2.24 8.00
N GLN A 30 14.53 0.95 8.30
CA GLN A 30 15.43 -0.08 7.79
C GLN A 30 15.18 -0.29 6.29
N ASP A 31 16.05 -1.04 5.62
CA ASP A 31 15.92 -1.35 4.19
C ASP A 31 14.56 -1.99 3.89
N SER A 32 13.70 -1.24 3.21
CA SER A 32 12.35 -1.64 2.83
C SER A 32 12.30 -2.30 1.44
N GLY A 33 13.47 -2.67 0.88
CA GLY A 33 13.61 -3.25 -0.44
C GLY A 33 13.77 -2.21 -1.54
N PRO A 34 13.69 -2.64 -2.82
CA PRO A 34 13.90 -1.78 -3.97
C PRO A 34 12.96 -0.57 -3.95
N VAL A 35 13.54 0.62 -4.10
CA VAL A 35 12.76 1.85 -4.27
C VAL A 35 12.14 1.79 -5.65
N GLN A 36 10.81 1.75 -5.73
CA GLN A 36 10.14 1.94 -7.01
C GLN A 36 10.42 3.37 -7.49
N SER A 37 11.24 3.48 -8.53
CA SER A 37 11.51 4.76 -9.17
C SER A 37 10.34 5.16 -10.06
N ALA A 38 10.18 6.47 -10.29
CA ALA A 38 9.16 6.95 -11.23
C ALA A 38 9.42 6.47 -12.67
N GLU A 39 10.69 6.30 -13.02
CA GLU A 39 11.14 5.81 -14.33
C GLU A 39 10.65 4.36 -14.57
N GLU A 40 10.80 3.47 -13.57
CA GLU A 40 10.32 2.09 -13.66
C GLU A 40 8.79 1.97 -13.74
N MET A 41 8.06 3.03 -13.34
CA MET A 41 6.60 3.06 -13.29
C MET A 41 5.98 3.56 -14.60
N GLU A 42 6.72 4.33 -15.41
CA GLU A 42 6.28 4.79 -16.73
C GLU A 42 6.41 3.71 -17.82
N ASP A 43 7.33 2.77 -17.65
CA ASP A 43 7.60 1.68 -18.61
C ASP A 43 6.68 0.45 -18.47
N ALA A 44 5.71 0.47 -17.53
CA ALA A 44 4.80 -0.64 -17.19
C ALA A 44 3.34 -0.39 -17.57
#